data_AF-A0A9E6EZM4-F1
#
_entry.id   AF-A0A9E6EZM4-F1
#
_cell.length_a   1.000
_cell.length_b   1.000
_cell.length_c   1.000
_cell.angle_alpha   90.00
_cell.angle_beta   90.00
_cell.angle_gamma   90.00
#
_symmetry.space_group_name_H-M   'P 1'
#
loop_
_entity.id
_entity.type
_entity.pdbx_description
1 polymer ?
#
loop_
_entity_poly.entity_id
_entity_poly.type
_entity_poly.pdbx_seq_one_letter_code
_entity_poly.pdbx_strand_id
1 'polypeptide(L)'
;MDKRIYSLDALRAIMLLLGIVIHSAASYTTIAIFPWPVKDKSVSVLFDYLVLNIHSFRIPVFFVLAGFFLAMQYSKRGLKNTYLNRVFRILFPFIASMILIAPLTRIIFMHFVQKLEWNVILNSIISLKIYINIFTGHLWFLYYLFIVISIFHIVKIVKIKVLKHLHEQVGKILNRNSFIAFVLFSVISFVCILIQQKGYIESNIKLTPDPFCFRVYIV
;
A
#
# COMPACT_ATOMS: atom_id res chain seq x y z
N MET A 1 12.51 -28.63 -6.20
CA MET A 1 11.91 -28.43 -4.87
C MET A 1 11.96 -26.95 -4.54
N ASP A 2 10.80 -26.28 -4.47
CA ASP A 2 10.74 -24.84 -4.23
C ASP A 2 11.16 -24.52 -2.80
N LYS A 3 12.39 -24.02 -2.60
CA LYS A 3 12.88 -23.64 -1.28
C LYS A 3 12.08 -22.45 -0.77
N ARG A 4 11.26 -22.67 0.25
CA ARG A 4 10.53 -21.62 0.96
C ARG A 4 11.52 -20.73 1.71
N ILE A 5 11.41 -19.42 1.56
CA ILE A 5 12.31 -18.45 2.20
C ILE A 5 11.64 -17.95 3.48
N TYR A 6 11.86 -18.67 4.58
CA TYR A 6 11.20 -18.41 5.87
C TYR A 6 11.47 -17.00 6.41
N SER A 7 12.65 -16.42 6.14
CA SER A 7 12.97 -15.06 6.56
C SER A 7 12.07 -14.00 5.93
N LEU A 8 11.67 -14.18 4.66
CA LEU A 8 10.78 -13.25 3.97
C LEU A 8 9.33 -13.41 4.43
N ASP A 9 8.92 -14.64 4.76
CA ASP A 9 7.62 -14.89 5.37
C ASP A 9 7.53 -14.26 6.77
N ALA A 10 8.59 -14.41 7.58
CA ALA A 10 8.70 -13.77 8.89
C ALA A 10 8.69 -12.24 8.77
N LEU A 11 9.47 -11.68 7.84
CA LEU A 11 9.47 -10.24 7.58
C LEU A 11 8.06 -9.73 7.24
N ARG A 12 7.35 -10.44 6.34
CA ARG A 12 5.97 -10.11 6.00
C ARG A 12 5.05 -10.16 7.22
N ALA A 13 5.17 -11.18 8.06
CA ALA A 13 4.37 -11.33 9.27
C ALA A 13 4.64 -10.19 10.27
N ILE A 14 5.91 -9.82 10.48
CA ILE A 14 6.30 -8.70 11.34
C ILE A 14 5.70 -7.39 10.79
N MET A 15 5.81 -7.14 9.47
CA MET A 15 5.22 -5.94 8.86
C MET A 15 3.69 -5.91 8.99
N LEU A 16 3.02 -7.07 8.99
CA LEU A 16 1.57 -7.14 9.24
C LEU A 16 1.25 -6.79 10.71
N LEU A 17 1.99 -7.36 11.67
CA LEU A 17 1.83 -7.10 13.10
C LEU A 17 2.08 -5.63 13.46
N LEU A 18 3.07 -4.99 12.86
CA LEU A 18 3.32 -3.56 13.04
C LEU A 18 2.13 -2.68 12.63
N GLY A 19 1.25 -3.16 11.75
CA GLY A 19 -0.02 -2.48 11.46
C GLY A 19 -0.95 -2.42 12.68
N ILE A 20 -1.00 -3.49 13.47
CA ILE A 20 -1.79 -3.54 14.72
C ILE A 20 -1.23 -2.54 15.72
N VAL A 21 0.10 -2.42 15.80
CA VAL A 21 0.77 -1.41 16.64
C VAL A 21 0.36 0.00 16.23
N ILE A 22 0.36 0.32 14.93
CA ILE A 22 -0.11 1.63 14.44
C ILE A 22 -1.58 1.87 14.83
N HIS A 23 -2.47 0.91 14.60
CA HIS A 23 -3.90 1.09 14.88
C HIS A 23 -4.22 1.19 16.37
N SER A 24 -3.46 0.51 17.23
CA SER A 24 -3.61 0.64 18.68
C SER A 24 -3.05 1.97 19.22
N ALA A 25 -1.97 2.49 18.61
CA ALA A 25 -1.39 3.78 18.98
C ALA A 25 -2.17 4.99 18.44
N ALA A 26 -2.97 4.80 17.36
CA ALA A 26 -3.65 5.85 16.62
C ALA A 26 -4.43 6.85 17.49
N SER A 27 -5.19 6.34 18.48
CA SER A 27 -6.04 7.15 19.36
C SER A 27 -5.25 8.06 20.32
N TYR A 28 -3.97 7.80 20.51
CA TYR A 28 -3.09 8.50 21.48
C TYR A 28 -2.12 9.48 20.81
N THR A 29 -2.25 9.68 19.49
CA THR A 29 -1.45 10.64 18.72
C THR A 29 -1.85 12.08 19.04
N THR A 30 -0.90 13.02 19.09
CA THR A 30 -1.22 14.45 19.29
C THR A 30 -1.71 15.08 17.99
N ILE A 31 -1.13 14.67 16.87
CA ILE A 31 -1.48 15.15 15.51
C ILE A 31 -2.43 14.19 14.80
N ALA A 32 -3.19 14.69 13.82
CA ALA A 32 -4.05 13.84 12.99
C ALA A 32 -3.24 13.22 11.84
N ILE A 33 -2.67 12.02 12.07
CA ILE A 33 -1.79 11.36 11.08
C ILE A 33 -2.58 10.69 9.95
N PHE A 34 -3.71 10.09 10.28
CA PHE A 34 -4.65 9.46 9.33
C PHE A 34 -6.10 9.70 9.82
N PRO A 35 -7.12 9.48 8.97
CA PRO A 35 -8.53 9.69 9.34
C PRO A 35 -9.02 8.66 10.36
N TRP A 36 -8.53 8.77 11.59
CA TRP A 36 -8.87 7.93 12.72
C TRP A 36 -9.99 8.60 13.52
N PRO A 37 -11.16 7.94 13.68
CA PRO A 37 -12.35 8.61 14.21
C PRO A 37 -12.37 8.77 15.73
N VAL A 38 -11.54 8.03 16.46
CA VAL A 38 -11.56 7.98 17.93
C VAL A 38 -10.27 8.56 18.49
N LYS A 39 -10.37 9.52 19.40
CA LYS A 39 -9.20 10.13 20.04
C LYS A 39 -9.36 10.10 21.55
N ASP A 40 -8.33 9.61 22.24
CA ASP A 40 -8.29 9.60 23.70
C ASP A 40 -7.88 10.99 24.21
N LYS A 41 -8.14 11.28 25.49
CA LYS A 41 -7.63 12.49 26.16
C LYS A 41 -6.13 12.39 26.44
N SER A 42 -5.63 11.17 26.64
CA SER A 42 -4.27 10.85 27.05
C SER A 42 -3.34 10.76 25.83
N VAL A 43 -3.14 11.88 25.14
CA VAL A 43 -2.29 11.93 23.94
C VAL A 43 -0.80 12.14 24.29
N SER A 44 0.10 11.63 23.46
CA SER A 44 1.55 11.80 23.63
C SER A 44 2.30 11.84 22.30
N VAL A 45 3.29 12.73 22.22
CA VAL A 45 4.20 12.86 21.06
C VAL A 45 4.98 11.57 20.80
N LEU A 46 5.18 10.73 21.83
CA LEU A 46 5.78 9.41 21.66
C LEU A 46 5.00 8.54 20.67
N PHE A 47 3.65 8.59 20.72
CA PHE A 47 2.82 7.83 19.79
C PHE A 47 2.85 8.40 18.38
N ASP A 48 3.05 9.71 18.22
CA ASP A 48 3.27 10.32 16.92
C ASP A 48 4.54 9.75 16.27
N TYR A 49 5.66 9.78 17.01
CA TYR A 49 6.93 9.22 16.53
C TYR A 49 6.81 7.73 16.21
N LEU A 50 6.17 6.95 17.08
CA LEU A 50 5.98 5.51 16.87
C LEU A 50 5.22 5.24 15.57
N VAL A 51 4.08 5.92 15.38
CA VAL A 51 3.22 5.76 14.20
C VAL A 51 3.95 6.19 12.93
N LEU A 52 4.53 7.39 12.93
CA LEU A 52 5.24 7.95 11.76
C LEU A 52 6.44 7.07 11.39
N ASN A 53 7.22 6.63 12.37
CA ASN A 53 8.38 5.78 12.15
C ASN A 53 7.99 4.45 11.51
N ILE A 54 7.03 3.73 12.10
CA ILE A 54 6.57 2.45 11.53
C ILE A 54 5.99 2.65 10.12
N HIS A 55 5.17 3.69 9.94
CA HIS A 55 4.53 3.97 8.66
C HIS A 55 5.55 4.26 7.55
N SER A 56 6.65 4.95 7.88
CA SER A 56 7.67 5.40 6.93
C SER A 56 8.33 4.27 6.13
N PHE A 57 8.59 3.11 6.75
CA PHE A 57 9.28 1.98 6.09
C PHE A 57 8.36 0.78 5.83
N ARG A 58 7.31 0.57 6.62
CA ARG A 58 6.44 -0.61 6.52
C ARG A 58 5.86 -0.77 5.11
N ILE A 59 5.37 0.34 4.54
CA ILE A 59 4.74 0.35 3.22
C ILE A 59 5.77 0.08 2.09
N PRO A 60 6.91 0.78 2.02
CA PRO A 60 8.00 0.44 1.09
C PRO A 60 8.44 -1.02 1.17
N VAL A 61 8.59 -1.58 2.39
CA VAL A 61 8.97 -2.99 2.58
C VAL A 61 7.93 -3.93 1.97
N PHE A 62 6.63 -3.65 2.10
CA PHE A 62 5.59 -4.46 1.45
C PHE A 62 5.67 -4.43 -0.07
N PHE A 63 5.95 -3.28 -0.68
CA PHE A 63 6.13 -3.17 -2.13
C PHE A 63 7.37 -3.95 -2.61
N VAL A 64 8.49 -3.87 -1.88
CA VAL A 64 9.70 -4.66 -2.18
C VAL A 64 9.42 -6.16 -2.09
N LEU A 65 8.77 -6.60 -1.01
CA LEU A 65 8.36 -8.01 -0.85
C LEU A 65 7.44 -8.45 -1.99
N ALA A 66 6.45 -7.63 -2.35
CA ALA A 66 5.55 -7.94 -3.44
C ALA A 66 6.28 -8.07 -4.79
N GLY A 67 7.22 -7.17 -5.08
CA GLY A 67 8.08 -7.23 -6.26
C GLY A 67 8.96 -8.49 -6.28
N PHE A 68 9.58 -8.84 -5.15
CA PHE A 68 10.37 -10.06 -5.00
C PHE A 68 9.54 -11.32 -5.30
N PHE A 69 8.38 -11.45 -4.66
CA PHE A 69 7.48 -12.60 -4.88
C PHE A 69 6.87 -12.60 -6.28
N LEU A 70 6.69 -11.44 -6.91
CA LEU A 70 6.27 -11.34 -8.30
C LEU A 70 7.35 -11.88 -9.25
N ALA A 71 8.60 -11.46 -9.07
CA ALA A 71 9.73 -11.92 -9.88
C ALA A 71 9.93 -13.44 -9.74
N MET A 72 9.86 -13.97 -8.53
CA MET A 72 9.95 -15.41 -8.27
C MET A 72 8.78 -16.20 -8.88
N GLN A 73 7.57 -15.62 -8.91
CA GLN A 73 6.43 -16.28 -9.55
C GLN A 73 6.54 -16.23 -11.08
N TYR A 74 7.01 -15.10 -11.61
CA TYR A 74 7.27 -14.91 -13.03
C TYR A 74 8.29 -15.92 -13.57
N SER A 75 9.41 -16.13 -12.87
CA SER A 75 10.43 -17.10 -13.29
C SER A 75 9.92 -18.54 -13.33
N LYS A 76 8.96 -18.89 -12.46
CA LYS A 76 8.40 -20.25 -12.36
C LYS A 76 7.24 -20.52 -13.31
N ARG A 77 6.37 -19.53 -13.54
CA ARG A 77 5.09 -19.73 -14.25
C ARG A 77 4.99 -18.99 -15.57
N GLY A 78 5.95 -18.12 -15.89
CA GLY A 78 5.92 -17.26 -17.06
C GLY A 78 4.96 -16.07 -16.92
N LEU A 79 4.93 -15.21 -17.95
CA LEU A 79 4.26 -13.91 -17.91
C LEU A 79 2.74 -14.03 -17.76
N LYS A 80 2.08 -14.78 -18.66
CA LYS A 80 0.62 -14.89 -18.73
C LYS A 80 0.02 -15.48 -17.45
N ASN A 81 0.56 -16.60 -16.98
CA ASN A 81 0.06 -17.28 -15.78
C ASN A 81 0.31 -16.48 -14.51
N THR A 82 1.40 -15.70 -14.47
CA THR A 82 1.67 -14.78 -13.36
C THR A 82 0.61 -13.68 -13.32
N TYR A 83 0.31 -13.04 -14.45
CA TYR A 83 -0.70 -11.99 -14.50
C TYR A 83 -2.09 -12.48 -14.09
N LEU A 84 -2.56 -13.59 -14.68
CA LEU A 84 -3.88 -14.16 -14.36
C LEU A 84 -3.99 -14.51 -12.86
N ASN A 85 -2.95 -15.12 -12.29
CA ASN A 85 -2.93 -15.41 -10.87
C ASN A 85 -3.03 -14.15 -10.00
N ARG A 86 -2.46 -13.02 -10.44
CA ARG A 86 -2.58 -11.73 -9.72
C ARG A 86 -3.95 -11.10 -9.89
N VAL A 87 -4.57 -11.21 -11.06
CA VAL A 87 -5.95 -10.75 -11.27
C VAL A 87 -6.90 -11.42 -10.27
N PHE A 88 -6.86 -12.76 -10.15
CA PHE A 88 -7.76 -13.48 -9.24
C PHE A 88 -7.42 -13.29 -7.76
N ARG A 89 -6.17 -12.96 -7.40
CA ARG A 89 -5.75 -12.81 -6.00
C ARG A 89 -5.69 -11.37 -5.50
N ILE A 90 -5.71 -10.39 -6.39
CA ILE A 90 -5.57 -8.97 -6.05
C ILE A 90 -6.76 -8.19 -6.62
N LEU A 91 -6.93 -8.18 -7.95
CA LEU A 91 -7.96 -7.37 -8.60
C LEU A 91 -9.37 -7.82 -8.21
N PHE A 92 -9.63 -9.14 -8.24
CA PHE A 92 -10.96 -9.66 -7.90
C PHE A 92 -11.33 -9.40 -6.43
N PRO A 93 -10.48 -9.71 -5.43
CA PRO A 93 -10.74 -9.32 -4.04
C PRO A 93 -10.89 -7.81 -3.84
N PHE A 94 -10.12 -7.00 -4.57
CA PHE A 94 -10.24 -5.54 -4.54
C PHE A 94 -11.63 -5.09 -5.02
N ILE A 95 -12.07 -5.53 -6.21
CA ILE A 95 -13.39 -5.17 -6.77
C ILE A 95 -14.50 -5.65 -5.84
N ALA A 96 -14.44 -6.90 -5.38
CA ALA A 96 -15.43 -7.44 -4.44
C ALA A 96 -15.49 -6.62 -3.14
N SER A 97 -14.34 -6.23 -2.60
CA SER A 97 -14.27 -5.40 -1.39
C SER A 97 -14.73 -3.96 -1.64
N MET A 98 -14.51 -3.41 -2.83
CA MET A 98 -15.02 -2.08 -3.20
C MET A 98 -16.56 -2.07 -3.33
N ILE A 99 -17.15 -3.17 -3.77
CA ILE A 99 -18.61 -3.29 -3.89
C ILE A 99 -19.25 -3.59 -2.54
N LEU A 100 -18.63 -4.43 -1.71
CA LEU A 100 -19.24 -4.90 -0.45
C LEU A 100 -18.76 -4.12 0.77
N ILE A 101 -17.43 -4.04 0.96
CA ILE A 101 -16.81 -3.53 2.20
C ILE A 101 -16.74 -2.01 2.21
N ALA A 102 -16.42 -1.38 1.08
CA ALA A 102 -16.32 0.08 0.99
C ALA A 102 -17.64 0.82 1.31
N PRO A 103 -18.82 0.45 0.77
CA PRO A 103 -20.06 1.10 1.17
C PRO A 103 -20.44 0.79 2.62
N LEU A 104 -20.21 -0.44 3.09
CA LEU A 104 -20.49 -0.80 4.49
C LEU A 104 -19.68 0.06 5.47
N THR A 105 -18.38 0.19 5.23
CA THR A 105 -17.51 1.05 6.04
C THR A 105 -17.92 2.52 5.97
N ARG A 106 -18.39 2.99 4.81
CA ARG A 106 -18.94 4.35 4.64
C ARG A 106 -20.23 4.56 5.43
N ILE A 107 -21.15 3.60 5.45
CA ILE A 107 -22.39 3.67 6.26
C ILE A 107 -22.04 3.78 7.74
N ILE A 108 -21.14 2.91 8.21
CA ILE A 108 -20.68 2.94 9.60
C ILE A 108 -20.06 4.31 9.92
N PHE A 109 -19.22 4.84 9.05
CA PHE A 109 -18.60 6.15 9.25
C PHE A 109 -19.62 7.29 9.26
N MET A 110 -20.58 7.29 8.32
CA MET A 110 -21.67 8.28 8.26
C MET A 110 -22.53 8.27 9.53
N HIS A 111 -22.86 7.09 10.04
CA HIS A 111 -23.71 6.97 11.23
C HIS A 111 -22.95 7.25 12.53
N PHE A 112 -21.80 6.59 12.75
CA PHE A 112 -21.10 6.65 14.03
C PHE A 112 -20.14 7.83 14.17
N VAL A 113 -19.56 8.30 13.06
CA VAL A 113 -18.56 9.39 13.09
C VAL A 113 -19.20 10.71 12.70
N GLN A 114 -19.96 10.74 11.61
CA GLN A 114 -20.64 11.96 11.15
C GLN A 114 -22.01 12.18 11.82
N LYS A 115 -22.52 11.21 12.58
CA LYS A 115 -23.80 11.27 13.30
C LYS A 115 -25.00 11.59 12.39
N LEU A 116 -24.96 11.11 11.15
CA LEU A 116 -26.06 11.29 10.22
C LEU A 116 -27.25 10.39 10.58
N GLU A 117 -28.45 10.93 10.40
CA GLU A 117 -29.70 10.20 10.59
C GLU A 117 -29.89 9.09 9.53
N TRP A 118 -30.59 8.02 9.92
CA TRP A 118 -30.87 6.88 9.03
C TRP A 118 -31.57 7.29 7.74
N ASN A 119 -32.46 8.29 7.78
CA ASN A 119 -33.16 8.77 6.59
C ASN A 119 -32.19 9.33 5.53
N VAL A 120 -31.16 10.06 5.96
CA VAL A 120 -30.12 10.60 5.05
C VAL A 120 -29.27 9.47 4.48
N ILE A 121 -28.90 8.49 5.31
CA ILE A 121 -28.11 7.32 4.90
C ILE A 121 -28.91 6.48 3.90
N LEU A 122 -30.17 6.17 4.18
CA LEU A 122 -31.06 5.41 3.29
C LEU A 122 -31.24 6.12 1.95
N ASN A 123 -31.46 7.44 1.96
CA ASN A 123 -31.50 8.25 0.74
C ASN A 123 -30.20 8.14 -0.06
N SER A 124 -29.04 8.11 0.60
CA SER A 124 -27.73 7.94 -0.07
C SER A 124 -27.54 6.54 -0.68
N ILE A 125 -28.15 5.51 -0.09
CA ILE A 125 -28.13 4.13 -0.60
C ILE A 125 -29.05 4.02 -1.82
N ILE A 126 -30.31 4.45 -1.69
CA ILE A 126 -31.33 4.37 -2.75
C ILE A 126 -30.90 5.18 -3.98
N SER A 127 -30.34 6.37 -3.77
CA SER A 127 -29.82 7.22 -4.86
C SER A 127 -28.46 6.78 -5.40
N LEU A 128 -27.90 5.66 -4.91
CA LEU A 128 -26.56 5.15 -5.22
C LEU A 128 -25.40 6.15 -4.99
N LYS A 129 -25.67 7.28 -4.32
CA LYS A 129 -24.67 8.29 -3.95
C LYS A 129 -23.61 7.74 -3.01
N ILE A 130 -23.89 6.64 -2.31
CA ILE A 130 -22.90 5.92 -1.50
C ILE A 130 -21.69 5.42 -2.30
N TYR A 131 -21.88 5.13 -3.60
CA TYR A 131 -20.82 4.71 -4.51
C TYR A 131 -20.12 5.87 -5.23
N ILE A 132 -20.70 7.08 -5.16
CA ILE A 132 -20.11 8.28 -5.75
C ILE A 132 -18.97 8.76 -4.85
N ASN A 133 -17.80 9.03 -5.45
CA ASN A 133 -16.59 9.41 -4.72
C ASN A 133 -16.26 8.44 -3.58
N ILE A 134 -16.45 7.14 -3.82
CA ILE A 134 -16.08 6.13 -2.84
C ILE A 134 -14.55 6.09 -2.76
N PHE A 135 -14.02 6.20 -1.55
CA PHE A 135 -12.59 6.10 -1.30
C PHE A 135 -12.21 4.62 -1.20
N THR A 136 -11.05 4.26 -1.72
CA THR A 136 -10.46 2.93 -1.55
C THR A 136 -10.19 2.62 -0.08
N GLY A 137 -10.05 3.64 0.77
CA GLY A 137 -9.82 3.46 2.20
C GLY A 137 -8.62 2.53 2.42
N HIS A 138 -8.78 1.49 3.23
CA HIS A 138 -7.71 0.53 3.51
C HIS A 138 -7.33 -0.36 2.30
N LEU A 139 -8.13 -0.36 1.23
CA LEU A 139 -7.89 -1.15 0.01
C LEU A 139 -6.92 -0.48 -0.95
N TRP A 140 -6.50 0.77 -0.67
CA TRP A 140 -5.57 1.52 -1.51
C TRP A 140 -4.34 0.70 -1.88
N PHE A 141 -3.77 -0.03 -0.92
CA PHE A 141 -2.56 -0.82 -1.14
C PHE A 141 -2.72 -1.86 -2.26
N LEU A 142 -3.87 -2.55 -2.33
CA LEU A 142 -4.16 -3.53 -3.38
C LEU A 142 -4.29 -2.86 -4.75
N TYR A 143 -4.89 -1.67 -4.79
CA TYR A 143 -5.03 -0.88 -6.02
C TYR A 143 -3.68 -0.46 -6.59
N TYR A 144 -2.82 0.18 -5.78
CA TYR A 144 -1.48 0.58 -6.22
C TYR A 144 -0.60 -0.62 -6.55
N LEU A 145 -0.69 -1.70 -5.77
CA LEU A 145 0.03 -2.93 -6.04
C LEU A 145 -0.36 -3.52 -7.40
N PHE A 146 -1.65 -3.52 -7.74
CA PHE A 146 -2.10 -4.03 -9.03
C PHE A 146 -1.60 -3.16 -10.19
N ILE A 147 -1.57 -1.82 -10.02
CA ILE A 147 -1.00 -0.92 -11.03
C ILE A 147 0.48 -1.21 -11.26
N VAL A 148 1.29 -1.31 -10.19
CA VAL A 148 2.73 -1.60 -10.29
C VAL A 148 2.98 -2.95 -10.97
N ILE A 149 2.19 -3.97 -10.62
CA ILE A 149 2.23 -5.29 -11.28
C ILE A 149 1.90 -5.17 -12.77
N SER A 150 0.89 -4.38 -13.12
CA SER A 150 0.46 -4.19 -14.52
C SER A 150 1.53 -3.48 -15.34
N ILE A 151 2.16 -2.44 -14.79
CA ILE A 151 3.33 -1.76 -15.39
C ILE A 151 4.46 -2.76 -15.63
N PHE A 152 4.81 -3.59 -14.64
CA PHE A 152 5.83 -4.63 -14.79
C PHE A 152 5.53 -5.57 -15.97
N HIS A 153 4.26 -5.99 -16.12
CA HIS A 153 3.86 -6.86 -17.23
C HIS A 153 3.98 -6.14 -18.58
N ILE A 154 3.53 -4.88 -18.68
CA ILE A 154 3.66 -4.07 -19.89
C ILE A 154 5.13 -3.91 -20.28
N VAL A 155 6.01 -3.58 -19.33
CA VAL A 155 7.46 -3.45 -19.56
C VAL A 155 8.05 -4.74 -20.12
N LYS A 156 7.63 -5.91 -19.60
CA LYS A 156 8.09 -7.22 -20.11
C LYS A 156 7.58 -7.54 -21.52
N ILE A 157 6.38 -7.08 -21.88
CA ILE A 157 5.82 -7.24 -23.23
C ILE A 157 6.55 -6.34 -24.24
N VAL A 158 6.77 -5.07 -23.88
CA VAL A 158 7.34 -4.05 -24.78
C VAL A 158 8.86 -4.23 -24.98
N LYS A 159 9.55 -5.01 -24.12
CA LYS A 159 10.99 -5.33 -24.25
C LYS A 159 11.90 -4.10 -24.40
N ILE A 160 11.65 -3.06 -23.60
CA ILE A 160 12.40 -1.81 -23.63
C ILE A 160 13.88 -2.07 -23.27
N LYS A 161 14.79 -1.86 -24.25
CA LYS A 161 16.24 -2.13 -24.10
C LYS A 161 16.88 -1.34 -22.95
N VAL A 162 16.51 -0.07 -22.78
CA VAL A 162 17.02 0.81 -21.72
C VAL A 162 16.75 0.23 -20.33
N LEU A 163 15.52 -0.25 -20.08
CA LEU A 163 15.14 -0.85 -18.81
C LEU A 163 15.89 -2.16 -18.54
N LYS A 164 16.17 -2.95 -19.58
CA LYS A 164 16.99 -4.15 -19.46
C LYS A 164 18.42 -3.81 -19.03
N HIS A 165 19.02 -2.80 -19.66
CA HIS A 165 20.37 -2.36 -19.32
C HIS A 165 20.45 -1.82 -17.88
N LEU A 166 19.49 -0.98 -17.47
CA LEU A 166 19.40 -0.48 -16.09
C LEU A 166 19.26 -1.61 -15.08
N HIS A 167 18.41 -2.60 -15.34
CA HIS A 167 18.25 -3.76 -14.47
C HIS A 167 19.57 -4.54 -14.28
N GLU A 168 20.34 -4.74 -15.36
CA GLU A 168 21.64 -5.43 -15.30
C GLU A 168 22.67 -4.63 -14.49
N GLN A 169 22.74 -3.31 -14.67
CA GLN A 169 23.66 -2.45 -13.89
C GLN A 169 23.30 -2.40 -12.42
N VAL A 170 22.03 -2.14 -12.09
CA VAL A 170 21.52 -2.09 -10.72
C VAL A 170 21.71 -3.45 -10.04
N GLY A 171 21.43 -4.55 -10.75
CA GLY A 171 21.64 -5.90 -10.25
C GLY A 171 23.09 -6.18 -9.87
N LYS A 172 24.07 -5.74 -10.68
CA LYS A 172 25.50 -5.89 -10.36
C LYS A 172 25.89 -5.13 -9.09
N ILE A 173 25.38 -3.91 -8.90
CA ILE A 173 25.67 -3.08 -7.73
C ILE A 173 25.05 -3.70 -6.47
N LEU A 174 23.78 -4.07 -6.52
CA LEU A 174 23.05 -4.63 -5.38
C LEU A 174 23.58 -6.01 -4.97
N ASN A 175 23.98 -6.85 -5.93
CA ASN A 175 24.52 -8.19 -5.63
C ASN A 175 25.95 -8.14 -5.06
N ARG A 176 26.66 -7.02 -5.18
CA ARG A 176 28.03 -6.90 -4.66
C ARG A 176 28.07 -6.81 -3.13
N ASN A 177 27.08 -6.15 -2.52
CA ASN A 177 27.01 -6.00 -1.07
C ASN A 177 25.56 -5.71 -0.63
N SER A 178 25.02 -6.55 0.25
CA SER A 178 23.67 -6.39 0.82
C SER A 178 23.52 -5.08 1.61
N PHE A 179 24.60 -4.55 2.17
CA PHE A 179 24.59 -3.25 2.83
C PHE A 179 24.32 -2.10 1.85
N ILE A 180 24.82 -2.18 0.61
CA ILE A 180 24.53 -1.18 -0.42
C ILE A 180 23.03 -1.18 -0.75
N ALA A 181 22.43 -2.36 -0.85
CA ALA A 181 20.98 -2.48 -1.06
C ALA A 181 20.18 -1.86 0.10
N PHE A 182 20.62 -2.08 1.34
CA PHE A 182 20.00 -1.48 2.52
C PHE A 182 20.12 0.05 2.53
N VAL A 183 21.30 0.59 2.25
CA VAL A 183 21.53 2.04 2.20
C VAL A 183 20.73 2.67 1.08
N LEU A 184 20.74 2.08 -0.12
CA LEU A 184 19.94 2.58 -1.26
C LEU A 184 18.46 2.57 -0.95
N PHE A 185 17.94 1.48 -0.37
CA PHE A 185 16.54 1.40 0.04
C PHE A 185 16.18 2.48 1.08
N SER A 186 17.06 2.70 2.05
CA SER A 186 16.88 3.72 3.09
C SER A 186 16.90 5.12 2.50
N VAL A 187 17.83 5.42 1.59
CA VAL A 187 17.94 6.71 0.89
C VAL A 187 16.72 6.96 0.01
N ILE A 188 16.30 5.96 -0.78
CA ILE A 188 15.11 6.07 -1.63
C ILE A 188 13.87 6.32 -0.77
N SER A 189 13.69 5.54 0.31
CA SER A 189 12.56 5.71 1.23
C SER A 189 12.58 7.11 1.87
N PHE A 190 13.75 7.60 2.28
CA PHE A 190 13.91 8.93 2.83
C PHE A 190 13.59 10.04 1.81
N VAL A 191 14.08 9.92 0.58
CA VAL A 191 13.78 10.87 -0.52
C VAL A 191 12.28 10.88 -0.82
N CYS A 192 11.63 9.72 -0.85
CA CYS A 192 10.19 9.60 -1.02
C CYS A 192 9.40 10.34 0.07
N ILE A 193 9.86 10.27 1.33
CA ILE A 193 9.25 11.01 2.44
C ILE A 193 9.46 12.52 2.28
N LEU A 194 10.66 12.95 1.87
CA LEU A 194 10.95 14.37 1.63
C LEU A 194 10.07 14.97 0.52
N ILE A 195 9.83 14.22 -0.56
CA ILE A 195 8.99 14.66 -1.69
C ILE A 195 7.56 14.96 -1.24
N GLN A 196 7.04 14.26 -0.24
CA GLN A 196 5.66 14.41 0.20
C GLN A 196 5.44 15.46 1.29
N GLN A 197 6.51 16.06 1.84
CA GLN A 197 6.49 17.18 2.80
C GLN A 197 5.65 16.97 4.08
N LYS A 198 5.15 15.75 4.35
CA LYS A 198 4.28 15.44 5.49
C LYS A 198 4.97 14.62 6.58
N GLY A 199 6.22 14.20 6.38
CA GLY A 199 6.96 13.34 7.33
C GLY A 199 6.52 11.87 7.33
N TYR A 200 5.57 11.49 6.48
CA TYR A 200 5.13 10.12 6.22
C TYR A 200 4.69 9.97 4.77
N ILE A 201 4.59 8.71 4.31
CA ILE A 201 4.11 8.41 2.96
C ILE A 201 2.57 8.49 2.92
N GLU A 202 2.01 9.51 2.29
CA GLU A 202 0.60 9.66 2.03
C GLU A 202 0.09 8.60 1.04
N SER A 203 -1.03 7.99 1.40
CA SER A 203 -1.77 7.09 0.53
C SER A 203 -2.96 7.85 -0.04
N ASN A 204 -2.93 8.15 -1.34
CA ASN A 204 -4.13 8.68 -1.99
C ASN A 204 -5.18 7.57 -2.09
N ILE A 205 -6.22 7.74 -1.30
CA ILE A 205 -7.38 6.84 -1.19
C ILE A 205 -8.43 7.08 -2.28
N LYS A 206 -8.24 8.04 -3.18
CA LYS A 206 -9.12 8.25 -4.34
C LYS A 206 -8.88 7.15 -5.38
N LEU A 207 -9.91 6.88 -6.18
CA LEU A 207 -9.82 5.97 -7.34
C LEU A 207 -8.95 6.54 -8.46
N THR A 208 -8.80 7.86 -8.53
CA THR A 208 -7.82 8.50 -9.40
C THR A 208 -6.50 8.65 -8.65
N PRO A 209 -5.40 8.01 -9.13
CA PRO A 209 -4.12 8.10 -8.46
C PRO A 209 -3.61 9.53 -8.54
N ASP A 210 -3.08 10.02 -7.42
CA ASP A 210 -2.52 11.36 -7.36
C ASP A 210 -1.09 11.25 -7.88
N PRO A 211 -0.69 12.02 -8.91
CA PRO A 211 0.65 11.92 -9.48
C PRO A 211 1.79 12.14 -8.47
N PHE A 212 1.56 12.86 -7.37
CA PHE A 212 2.56 13.05 -6.32
C PHE A 212 2.68 11.81 -5.42
N CYS A 213 1.56 11.28 -4.92
CA CYS A 213 1.55 10.02 -4.18
C CYS A 213 2.06 8.85 -5.01
N PHE A 214 1.65 8.77 -6.29
CA PHE A 214 1.96 7.64 -7.17
C PHE A 214 3.44 7.50 -7.49
N ARG A 215 4.16 8.62 -7.63
CA ARG A 215 5.61 8.61 -7.89
C ARG A 215 6.40 7.89 -6.80
N VAL A 216 6.00 8.04 -5.53
CA VAL A 216 6.64 7.37 -4.40
C VAL A 216 6.52 5.84 -4.44
N TYR A 217 5.48 5.31 -5.07
CA TYR A 217 5.24 3.86 -5.14
C TYR A 217 5.90 3.18 -6.35
N ILE A 218 6.48 3.95 -7.28
CA ILE A 218 7.14 3.43 -8.49
C ILE A 218 8.67 3.49 -8.41
N VAL A 219 9.22 4.42 -7.61
CA VAL A 219 10.67 4.55 -7.35
C VAL A 219 11.16 3.37 -6.51
#